data_AF-A0A961JP40-F1
#
_entry.id   AF-A0A961JP40-F1
#
_cell.length_a   1.000
_cell.length_b   1.000
_cell.length_c   1.000
_cell.angle_alpha   90.00
_cell.angle_beta   90.00
_cell.angle_gamma   90.00
#
_symmetry.space_group_name_H-M   'P 1'
#
loop_
_entity.id
_entity.type
_entity.pdbx_description
1 polymer ?
#
loop_
_entity_poly.entity_id
_entity_poly.type
_entity_poly.pdbx_seq_one_letter_code
_entity_poly.pdbx_strand_id
1 'polypeptide(L)'
;MQPPARRLGWARQGREAKIRVVFHIGSAKTGTTAIQQFFHRNRRALLEQGLLYPKMLDGKKHHKLLSVPFDETVQRGTPFGADYPAAVENARAAWAGVRRQIANKRPDTVLISSEFLLMATHVERIADFVAPYVGSDAALEFLVYLRPPSDWYVSAMQQWFKASANLLPLEPPPVLAQLDRFAALGKVTARRFDRTGFRDGSVISDICDLLGVDGAPLDHAAEDANVSISAEGIILLQAYRRQHHAAAEAVFTPDTREYIEKIAAEEAAHPGLYTKPRLKPDLARALDRETPDLRALRLRYGVALASGRSLPFGLGARAGRIGPFTEAAEVIVHDLALVDRLRRAVG
;
A
#
# COMPACT_ATOMS: atom_id res chain seq x y z
N MET A 1 32.05 -34.71 25.62
CA MET A 1 32.03 -33.30 25.17
C MET A 1 32.74 -33.23 23.83
N GLN A 2 31.98 -33.12 22.73
CA GLN A 2 32.53 -32.86 21.39
C GLN A 2 32.58 -31.34 21.17
N PRO A 3 33.65 -30.80 20.54
CA PRO A 3 33.68 -29.38 20.19
C PRO A 3 32.73 -29.10 19.02
N PRO A 4 32.13 -27.90 18.93
CA PRO A 4 31.20 -27.58 17.85
C PRO A 4 31.95 -27.47 16.51
N ALA A 5 31.39 -28.12 15.50
CA ALA A 5 31.88 -28.10 14.13
C ALA A 5 31.91 -26.67 13.56
N ARG A 6 33.09 -26.22 13.15
CA ARG A 6 33.29 -25.01 12.35
C ARG A 6 32.53 -25.19 11.03
N ARG A 7 31.50 -24.37 10.79
CA ARG A 7 30.88 -24.25 9.45
C ARG A 7 31.92 -23.62 8.52
N LEU A 8 32.47 -24.42 7.62
CA LEU A 8 33.33 -23.98 6.53
C LEU A 8 32.57 -22.98 5.64
N GLY A 9 33.10 -21.77 5.56
CA GLY A 9 32.62 -20.75 4.63
C GLY A 9 32.86 -21.20 3.19
N TRP A 10 31.80 -21.18 2.38
CA TRP A 10 31.95 -21.22 0.94
C TRP A 10 32.45 -19.87 0.46
N ALA A 11 33.73 -19.84 0.06
CA ALA A 11 34.29 -18.76 -0.73
C ALA A 11 33.47 -18.62 -2.03
N ARG A 12 32.75 -17.51 -2.18
CA ARG A 12 32.06 -17.16 -3.44
C ARG A 12 33.11 -16.85 -4.50
N GLN A 13 33.47 -17.84 -5.31
CA GLN A 13 34.25 -17.65 -6.53
C GLN A 13 33.36 -17.03 -7.63
N GLY A 14 33.77 -15.86 -8.15
CA GLY A 14 33.88 -15.65 -9.60
C GLY A 14 32.65 -15.28 -10.46
N ARG A 15 31.48 -14.95 -9.91
CA ARG A 15 30.46 -14.14 -10.62
C ARG A 15 29.98 -13.07 -9.66
N GLU A 16 30.15 -11.79 -10.00
CA GLU A 16 29.47 -10.72 -9.26
C GLU A 16 27.97 -11.05 -9.28
N ALA A 17 27.43 -11.39 -8.11
CA ALA A 17 26.02 -11.75 -8.02
C ALA A 17 25.21 -10.48 -8.29
N LYS A 18 24.44 -10.50 -9.39
CA LYS A 18 23.48 -9.48 -9.79
C LYS A 18 22.66 -9.04 -8.57
N ILE A 19 22.78 -7.78 -8.16
CA ILE A 19 22.02 -7.23 -7.03
C ILE A 19 20.53 -7.31 -7.35
N ARG A 20 19.75 -7.77 -6.39
CA ARG A 20 18.28 -7.79 -6.50
C ARG A 20 17.69 -6.50 -5.93
N VAL A 21 16.91 -5.77 -6.72
CA VAL A 21 16.21 -4.56 -6.29
C VAL A 21 14.71 -4.84 -6.26
N VAL A 22 14.16 -4.95 -5.07
CA VAL A 22 12.73 -5.22 -4.85
C VAL A 22 12.03 -3.90 -4.59
N PHE A 23 11.11 -3.53 -5.47
CA PHE A 23 10.18 -2.44 -5.26
C PHE A 23 8.91 -2.97 -4.63
N HIS A 24 8.71 -2.69 -3.35
CA HIS A 24 7.42 -2.83 -2.71
C HIS A 24 6.52 -1.65 -3.12
N ILE A 25 5.65 -1.91 -4.10
CA ILE A 25 4.74 -0.94 -4.74
C ILE A 25 3.34 -1.01 -4.11
N GLY A 26 3.21 -1.39 -2.84
CA GLY A 26 1.92 -1.74 -2.20
C GLY A 26 0.83 -0.67 -2.29
N SER A 27 -0.42 -1.06 -2.05
CA SER A 27 -1.58 -0.14 -2.08
C SER A 27 -1.97 0.36 -0.68
N ALA A 28 -2.70 1.48 -0.61
CA ALA A 28 -3.17 2.02 0.66
C ALA A 28 -3.89 0.94 1.51
N LYS A 29 -3.66 0.99 2.83
CA LYS A 29 -4.20 0.05 3.82
C LYS A 29 -3.80 -1.42 3.65
N THR A 30 -2.81 -1.77 2.83
CA THR A 30 -2.26 -3.14 2.78
C THR A 30 -1.10 -3.38 3.75
N GLY A 31 -1.12 -2.70 4.90
CA GLY A 31 -0.04 -2.81 5.88
C GLY A 31 1.26 -2.12 5.46
N THR A 32 1.26 -1.31 4.40
CA THR A 32 2.46 -0.60 3.93
C THR A 32 3.16 0.21 5.03
N THR A 33 2.41 0.91 5.88
CA THR A 33 3.00 1.66 7.01
C THR A 33 3.70 0.76 8.02
N ALA A 34 3.09 -0.39 8.35
CA ALA A 34 3.65 -1.41 9.23
C ALA A 34 4.94 -1.98 8.65
N ILE A 35 4.91 -2.38 7.38
CA ILE A 35 6.08 -2.84 6.63
C ILE A 35 7.19 -1.78 6.67
N GLN A 36 6.90 -0.54 6.26
CA GLN A 36 7.89 0.55 6.25
C GLN A 36 8.48 0.83 7.63
N GLN A 37 7.68 0.80 8.70
CA GLN A 37 8.16 0.95 10.08
C GLN A 37 9.10 -0.18 10.48
N PHE A 38 8.68 -1.43 10.23
CA PHE A 38 9.45 -2.63 10.57
C PHE A 38 10.82 -2.63 9.88
N PHE A 39 10.86 -2.45 8.55
CA PHE A 39 12.12 -2.45 7.81
C PHE A 39 13.01 -1.25 8.16
N HIS A 40 12.43 -0.07 8.40
CA HIS A 40 13.19 1.09 8.84
C HIS A 40 13.85 0.87 10.21
N ARG A 41 13.09 0.34 11.18
CA ARG A 41 13.57 0.05 12.54
C ARG A 41 14.68 -1.01 12.53
N ASN A 42 14.48 -2.07 11.75
CA ASN A 42 15.37 -3.22 11.72
C ASN A 42 16.48 -3.16 10.67
N ARG A 43 16.68 -2.02 9.99
CA ARG A 43 17.62 -1.84 8.87
C ARG A 43 19.03 -2.38 9.10
N ARG A 44 19.55 -2.31 10.33
CA ARG A 44 20.90 -2.79 10.67
C ARG A 44 20.94 -4.31 10.70
N ALA A 45 20.01 -4.94 11.43
CA ALA A 45 19.89 -6.39 11.52
C ALA A 45 19.53 -7.01 10.15
N LEU A 46 18.68 -6.34 9.37
CA LEU A 46 18.36 -6.77 8.00
C LEU A 46 19.58 -6.71 7.07
N LEU A 47 20.46 -5.71 7.25
CA LEU A 47 21.68 -5.61 6.46
C LEU A 47 22.67 -6.73 6.79
N GLU A 48 22.72 -7.18 8.05
CA GLU A 48 23.51 -8.36 8.47
C GLU A 48 23.00 -9.64 7.79
N GLN A 49 21.74 -9.66 7.34
CA GLN A 49 21.14 -10.72 6.52
C GLN A 49 21.22 -10.45 5.00
N GLY A 50 22.00 -9.45 4.57
CA GLY A 50 22.19 -9.10 3.15
C GLY A 50 21.11 -8.22 2.54
N LEU A 51 20.14 -7.73 3.33
CA LEU A 51 19.07 -6.84 2.86
C LEU A 51 19.32 -5.38 3.26
N LEU A 52 19.51 -4.52 2.26
CA LEU A 52 19.56 -3.08 2.44
C LEU A 52 18.15 -2.48 2.33
N TYR A 53 17.68 -1.89 3.44
CA TYR A 53 16.59 -0.92 3.42
C TYR A 53 17.20 0.50 3.50
N PRO A 54 17.21 1.28 2.41
CA PRO A 54 17.97 2.53 2.36
C PRO A 54 17.59 3.53 3.46
N LYS A 55 18.61 4.09 4.12
CA LYS A 55 18.42 5.27 4.96
C LYS A 55 18.21 6.49 4.08
N MET A 56 17.07 7.16 4.24
CA MET A 56 16.77 8.44 3.59
C MET A 56 17.38 9.61 4.37
N LEU A 57 17.75 10.69 3.67
CA LEU A 57 18.33 11.89 4.28
C LEU A 57 17.33 12.64 5.18
N ASP A 58 16.05 12.61 4.80
CA ASP A 58 14.94 13.21 5.55
C ASP A 58 14.51 12.37 6.78
N GLY A 59 15.18 11.23 7.02
CA GLY A 59 14.87 10.31 8.11
C GLY A 59 13.51 9.62 7.99
N LYS A 60 12.82 9.73 6.83
CA LYS A 60 11.51 9.09 6.65
C LYS A 60 11.66 7.58 6.53
N LYS A 61 10.65 6.88 7.06
CA LYS A 61 10.54 5.41 7.04
C LYS A 61 10.12 4.84 5.68
N HIS A 62 9.59 5.68 4.78
CA HIS A 62 9.13 5.32 3.44
C HIS A 62 10.03 5.94 2.37
N HIS A 63 10.01 5.40 1.15
CA HIS A 63 10.87 5.87 0.06
C HIS A 63 10.13 6.69 -1.00
N LYS A 64 9.09 7.43 -0.59
CA LYS A 64 8.29 8.28 -1.47
C LYS A 64 9.09 9.21 -2.38
N LEU A 65 10.14 9.85 -1.87
CA LEU A 65 10.96 10.73 -2.70
C LEU A 65 11.60 10.00 -3.89
N LEU A 66 11.91 8.70 -3.75
CA LEU A 66 12.48 7.89 -4.82
C LEU A 66 11.50 7.60 -5.96
N SER A 67 10.19 7.76 -5.74
CA SER A 67 9.16 7.55 -6.79
C SER A 67 8.82 8.78 -7.61
N VAL A 68 9.24 9.98 -7.17
CA VAL A 68 8.93 11.25 -7.87
C VAL A 68 9.33 11.27 -9.36
N PRO A 69 10.50 10.75 -9.78
CA PRO A 69 10.90 10.78 -11.19
C PRO A 69 10.01 9.98 -12.14
N PHE A 70 9.10 9.17 -11.61
CA PHE A 70 8.21 8.29 -12.38
C PHE A 70 6.78 8.83 -12.48
N ASP A 71 6.59 10.10 -12.13
CA ASP A 71 5.31 10.79 -12.14
C ASP A 71 5.41 12.09 -12.97
N GLU A 72 4.29 12.77 -13.20
CA GLU A 72 4.23 14.05 -13.91
C GLU A 72 4.18 15.25 -12.94
N THR A 73 3.75 15.01 -11.71
CA THR A 73 3.54 16.06 -10.72
C THR A 73 4.17 15.72 -9.38
N VAL A 74 4.34 16.73 -8.54
CA VAL A 74 4.84 16.54 -7.19
C VAL A 74 3.81 15.75 -6.38
N GLN A 75 4.23 14.59 -5.87
CA GLN A 75 3.41 13.76 -5.00
C GLN A 75 3.05 14.52 -3.71
N ARG A 76 1.74 14.62 -3.40
CA ARG A 76 1.17 15.38 -2.27
C ARG A 76 1.85 15.11 -0.94
N GLY A 77 2.17 16.14 -0.15
CA GLY A 77 2.82 15.97 1.17
C GLY A 77 4.33 15.76 1.10
N THR A 78 4.95 16.16 -0.02
CA THR A 78 6.39 16.48 -0.05
C THR A 78 6.57 17.98 0.27
N PRO A 79 7.76 18.43 0.67
CA PRO A 79 8.02 19.85 0.95
C PRO A 79 8.13 20.72 -0.32
N PHE A 80 7.99 20.15 -1.53
CA PHE A 80 8.28 20.84 -2.78
C PHE A 80 7.07 21.57 -3.39
N GLY A 81 5.89 21.50 -2.77
CA GLY A 81 4.69 22.14 -3.32
C GLY A 81 4.38 21.67 -4.75
N ALA A 82 4.36 22.59 -5.71
CA ALA A 82 4.20 22.31 -7.14
C ALA A 82 5.52 22.29 -7.93
N ASP A 83 6.67 22.52 -7.28
CA ASP A 83 7.99 22.57 -7.93
C ASP A 83 8.51 21.15 -8.24
N TYR A 84 8.02 20.61 -9.37
CA TYR A 84 8.40 19.29 -9.84
C TYR A 84 9.89 19.17 -10.20
N PRO A 85 10.53 20.13 -10.90
CA PRO A 85 11.97 20.09 -11.16
C PRO A 85 12.80 19.98 -9.87
N ALA A 86 12.51 20.78 -8.84
CA ALA A 86 13.22 20.69 -7.57
C ALA A 86 13.00 19.33 -6.88
N ALA A 87 11.78 18.78 -6.95
CA ALA A 87 11.46 17.47 -6.40
C ALA A 87 12.23 16.34 -7.11
N VAL A 88 12.38 16.42 -8.44
CA VAL A 88 13.16 15.45 -9.24
C VAL A 88 14.65 15.52 -8.91
N GLU A 89 15.23 16.72 -8.78
CA GLU A 89 16.64 16.87 -8.40
C GLU A 89 16.92 16.30 -7.00
N ASN A 90 16.00 16.53 -6.06
CA ASN A 90 16.09 15.92 -4.73
C ASN A 90 15.95 14.38 -4.79
N ALA A 91 15.11 13.86 -5.67
CA ALA A 91 15.01 12.42 -5.90
C ALA A 91 16.31 11.84 -6.48
N ARG A 92 16.98 12.52 -7.42
CA ARG A 92 18.31 12.12 -7.92
C ARG A 92 19.35 12.10 -6.80
N ALA A 93 19.38 13.13 -5.95
CA ALA A 93 20.27 13.17 -4.79
C ALA A 93 20.00 12.01 -3.80
N ALA A 94 18.73 11.68 -3.59
CA ALA A 94 18.34 10.54 -2.76
C ALA A 94 18.79 9.20 -3.38
N TRP A 95 18.58 8.99 -4.68
CA TRP A 95 19.08 7.82 -5.41
C TRP A 95 20.62 7.72 -5.40
N ALA A 96 21.33 8.84 -5.49
CA ALA A 96 22.78 8.86 -5.30
C ALA A 96 23.19 8.43 -3.88
N GLY A 97 22.37 8.75 -2.87
CA GLY A 97 22.50 8.23 -1.51
C GLY A 97 22.27 6.72 -1.40
N VAL A 98 21.31 6.17 -2.14
CA VAL A 98 21.11 4.72 -2.25
C VAL A 98 22.34 4.06 -2.88
N ARG A 99 22.86 4.60 -3.99
CA ARG A 99 24.08 4.10 -4.64
C ARG A 99 25.27 4.05 -3.69
N ARG A 100 25.50 5.10 -2.89
CA ARG A 100 26.58 5.11 -1.89
C ARG A 100 26.40 4.01 -0.83
N GLN A 101 25.17 3.77 -0.38
CA GLN A 101 24.89 2.69 0.57
C GLN A 101 25.14 1.32 -0.05
N ILE A 102 24.73 1.10 -1.30
CA ILE A 102 25.01 -0.14 -2.04
C ILE A 102 26.53 -0.35 -2.16
N ALA A 103 27.29 0.65 -2.62
CA ALA A 103 28.74 0.54 -2.78
C ALA A 103 29.46 0.22 -1.47
N ASN A 104 29.04 0.84 -0.37
CA ASN A 104 29.66 0.70 0.94
C ASN A 104 29.30 -0.62 1.64
N LYS A 105 28.08 -1.14 1.42
CA LYS A 105 27.55 -2.27 2.17
C LYS A 105 27.47 -3.57 1.39
N ARG A 106 27.51 -3.49 0.05
CA ARG A 106 27.47 -4.63 -0.89
C ARG A 106 26.36 -5.64 -0.55
N PRO A 107 25.09 -5.18 -0.42
CA PRO A 107 23.98 -6.07 -0.09
C PRO A 107 23.66 -7.03 -1.24
N ASP A 108 23.06 -8.19 -0.92
CA ASP A 108 22.49 -9.09 -1.92
C ASP A 108 21.14 -8.54 -2.44
N THR A 109 20.36 -7.84 -1.58
CA THR A 109 19.04 -7.29 -1.91
C THR A 109 18.87 -5.86 -1.44
N VAL A 110 18.23 -5.01 -2.25
CA VAL A 110 17.80 -3.66 -1.90
C VAL A 110 16.27 -3.60 -1.91
N LEU A 111 15.65 -3.21 -0.81
CA LEU A 111 14.20 -3.03 -0.71
C LEU A 111 13.82 -1.55 -0.80
N ILE A 112 13.09 -1.19 -1.84
CA ILE A 112 12.50 0.15 -2.03
C ILE A 112 10.99 0.09 -1.75
N SER A 113 10.49 0.77 -0.73
CA SER A 113 9.06 0.72 -0.36
C SER A 113 8.40 2.09 -0.49
N SER A 114 7.50 2.22 -1.48
CA SER A 114 6.69 3.42 -1.71
C SER A 114 5.37 3.05 -2.38
N GLU A 115 4.25 3.32 -1.73
CA GLU A 115 2.91 3.11 -2.28
C GLU A 115 2.62 3.97 -3.51
N PHE A 116 3.33 5.10 -3.66
CA PHE A 116 3.18 5.99 -4.81
C PHE A 116 3.69 5.36 -6.12
N LEU A 117 4.54 4.33 -6.04
CA LEU A 117 4.98 3.61 -7.23
C LEU A 117 3.81 2.92 -7.93
N LEU A 118 2.81 2.41 -7.20
CA LEU A 118 1.67 1.76 -7.83
C LEU A 118 0.94 2.70 -8.77
N MET A 119 0.87 3.99 -8.45
CA MET A 119 0.16 5.00 -9.25
C MET A 119 1.08 5.77 -10.20
N ALA A 120 2.35 5.39 -10.32
CA ALA A 120 3.29 6.09 -11.17
C ALA A 120 2.83 6.14 -12.63
N THR A 121 2.82 7.35 -13.20
CA THR A 121 2.41 7.60 -14.59
C THR A 121 3.45 7.12 -15.59
N HIS A 122 4.73 7.06 -15.21
CA HIS A 122 5.86 6.70 -16.08
C HIS A 122 6.66 5.48 -15.58
N VAL A 123 5.97 4.36 -15.38
CA VAL A 123 6.58 3.09 -14.96
C VAL A 123 7.72 2.69 -15.88
N GLU A 124 7.55 2.86 -17.19
CA GLU A 124 8.52 2.53 -18.23
C GLU A 124 9.90 3.17 -18.04
N ARG A 125 9.99 4.30 -17.31
CA ARG A 125 11.25 5.00 -17.04
C ARG A 125 12.05 4.38 -15.89
N ILE A 126 11.45 3.51 -15.08
CA ILE A 126 12.08 3.02 -13.84
C ILE A 126 13.42 2.34 -14.15
N ALA A 127 13.47 1.41 -15.10
CA ALA A 127 14.67 0.62 -15.38
C ALA A 127 15.87 1.51 -15.77
N ASP A 128 15.70 2.35 -16.80
CA ASP A 128 16.76 3.22 -17.29
C ASP A 128 17.16 4.29 -16.27
N PHE A 129 16.20 4.82 -15.53
CA PHE A 129 16.47 5.84 -14.51
C PHE A 129 17.27 5.28 -13.34
N VAL A 130 16.95 4.07 -12.87
CA VAL A 130 17.61 3.50 -11.67
C VAL A 130 18.95 2.84 -11.99
N ALA A 131 19.18 2.40 -13.24
CA ALA A 131 20.38 1.69 -13.66
C ALA A 131 21.72 2.35 -13.22
N PRO A 132 21.91 3.69 -13.32
CA PRO A 132 23.15 4.34 -12.86
C PRO A 132 23.38 4.28 -11.34
N TYR A 133 22.33 3.96 -10.56
CA TYR A 133 22.36 3.94 -9.10
C TYR A 133 22.44 2.53 -8.51
N VAL A 134 21.84 1.55 -9.18
CA VAL A 134 21.77 0.16 -8.68
C VAL A 134 22.55 -0.84 -9.53
N GLY A 135 23.10 -0.41 -10.67
CA GLY A 135 23.74 -1.26 -11.67
C GLY A 135 22.79 -1.55 -12.84
N SER A 136 23.30 -1.46 -14.07
CA SER A 136 22.53 -1.78 -15.29
C SER A 136 22.18 -3.26 -15.39
N ASP A 137 22.96 -4.10 -14.73
CA ASP A 137 22.73 -5.53 -14.64
C ASP A 137 21.81 -5.89 -13.47
N ALA A 138 21.31 -4.98 -12.63
CA ALA A 138 20.47 -5.31 -11.48
C ALA A 138 19.18 -6.09 -11.84
N ALA A 139 18.70 -6.93 -10.92
CA ALA A 139 17.45 -7.67 -11.10
C ALA A 139 16.30 -6.88 -10.47
N LEU A 140 15.41 -6.32 -11.30
CA LEU A 140 14.26 -5.58 -10.79
C LEU A 140 13.11 -6.55 -10.49
N GLU A 141 12.58 -6.46 -9.27
CA GLU A 141 11.38 -7.18 -8.84
C GLU A 141 10.37 -6.20 -8.26
N PHE A 142 9.09 -6.47 -8.46
CA PHE A 142 7.98 -5.63 -8.00
C PHE A 142 7.05 -6.47 -7.13
N LEU A 143 6.92 -6.11 -5.86
CA LEU A 143 6.07 -6.78 -4.89
C LEU A 143 4.86 -5.91 -4.56
N VAL A 144 3.66 -6.48 -4.69
CA VAL A 144 2.40 -5.80 -4.40
C VAL A 144 1.47 -6.67 -3.57
N TYR A 145 0.84 -6.07 -2.57
CA TYR A 145 -0.29 -6.64 -1.84
C TYR A 145 -1.60 -6.05 -2.36
N LEU A 146 -2.57 -6.92 -2.70
CA LEU A 146 -3.84 -6.57 -3.31
C LEU A 146 -5.01 -7.05 -2.45
N ARG A 147 -6.01 -6.18 -2.25
CA ARG A 147 -7.26 -6.53 -1.58
C ARG A 147 -8.32 -6.95 -2.61
N PRO A 148 -9.33 -7.74 -2.20
CA PRO A 148 -10.58 -7.84 -2.97
C PRO A 148 -11.11 -6.44 -3.33
N PRO A 149 -11.70 -6.24 -4.52
CA PRO A 149 -12.24 -4.94 -4.93
C PRO A 149 -13.16 -4.29 -3.89
N SER A 150 -14.03 -5.06 -3.22
CA SER A 150 -14.91 -4.56 -2.17
C SER A 150 -14.14 -3.99 -0.97
N ASP A 151 -13.16 -4.74 -0.45
CA ASP A 151 -12.30 -4.34 0.68
C ASP A 151 -11.36 -3.19 0.31
N TRP A 152 -10.90 -3.13 -0.94
CA TRP A 152 -10.15 -1.99 -1.47
C TRP A 152 -11.03 -0.75 -1.51
N TYR A 153 -12.26 -0.84 -2.02
CA TYR A 153 -13.17 0.29 -2.14
C TYR A 153 -13.48 0.92 -0.79
N VAL A 154 -13.82 0.11 0.23
CA VAL A 154 -14.07 0.59 1.60
C VAL A 154 -12.84 1.32 2.17
N SER A 155 -11.65 0.81 1.89
CA SER A 155 -10.39 1.43 2.29
C SER A 155 -10.13 2.76 1.57
N ALA A 156 -10.36 2.79 0.25
CA ALA A 156 -10.19 3.97 -0.59
C ALA A 156 -11.18 5.07 -0.19
N MET A 157 -12.44 4.71 0.02
CA MET A 157 -13.50 5.61 0.48
C MET A 157 -13.16 6.27 1.82
N GLN A 158 -12.65 5.49 2.79
CA GLN A 158 -12.17 6.04 4.07
C GLN A 158 -11.04 7.05 3.92
N GLN A 159 -10.12 6.84 2.98
CA GLN A 159 -9.06 7.82 2.72
C GLN A 159 -9.60 9.05 1.99
N TRP A 160 -10.49 8.83 1.03
CA TRP A 160 -11.08 9.87 0.21
C TRP A 160 -11.85 10.89 1.05
N PHE A 161 -12.72 10.44 1.97
CA PHE A 161 -13.49 11.35 2.81
C PHE A 161 -12.67 12.18 3.81
N LYS A 162 -11.37 11.90 3.98
CA LYS A 162 -10.48 12.80 4.73
C LYS A 162 -10.16 14.10 3.98
N ALA A 163 -10.45 14.15 2.68
CA ALA A 163 -10.09 15.26 1.82
C ALA A 163 -11.20 15.62 0.81
N SER A 164 -12.35 14.95 0.84
CA SER A 164 -13.41 15.07 -0.17
C SER A 164 -14.79 14.85 0.46
N ALA A 165 -15.82 15.37 -0.19
CA ALA A 165 -17.22 15.26 0.22
C ALA A 165 -18.02 14.30 -0.70
N ASN A 166 -17.59 14.19 -1.96
CA ASN A 166 -18.24 13.34 -2.95
C ASN A 166 -17.84 11.88 -2.79
N LEU A 167 -18.78 10.95 -2.98
CA LEU A 167 -18.50 9.52 -2.91
C LEU A 167 -17.66 9.09 -4.13
N LEU A 168 -16.69 8.19 -3.92
CA LEU A 168 -15.96 7.56 -5.02
C LEU A 168 -16.91 6.71 -5.87
N PRO A 169 -16.80 6.72 -7.21
CA PRO A 169 -17.53 5.78 -8.05
C PRO A 169 -17.26 4.34 -7.63
N LEU A 170 -18.33 3.56 -7.48
CA LEU A 170 -18.25 2.15 -7.09
C LEU A 170 -17.82 1.31 -8.29
N GLU A 171 -16.50 1.24 -8.50
CA GLU A 171 -15.83 0.62 -9.65
C GLU A 171 -14.60 -0.20 -9.19
N PRO A 172 -14.27 -1.32 -9.84
CA PRO A 172 -13.04 -2.05 -9.53
C PRO A 172 -11.80 -1.23 -9.90
N PRO A 173 -10.70 -1.35 -9.13
CA PRO A 173 -9.46 -0.67 -9.46
C PRO A 173 -8.83 -1.27 -10.73
N PRO A 174 -8.30 -0.46 -11.65
CA PRO A 174 -7.67 -0.94 -12.89
C PRO A 174 -6.24 -1.46 -12.66
N VAL A 175 -6.04 -2.28 -11.62
CA VAL A 175 -4.70 -2.68 -11.16
C VAL A 175 -3.97 -3.59 -12.15
N LEU A 176 -4.69 -4.40 -12.93
CA LEU A 176 -4.09 -5.33 -13.89
C LEU A 176 -3.23 -4.62 -14.93
N ALA A 177 -3.77 -3.57 -15.56
CA ALA A 177 -3.06 -2.82 -16.60
C ALA A 177 -1.76 -2.23 -16.05
N GLN A 178 -1.78 -1.78 -14.79
CA GLN A 178 -0.60 -1.24 -14.13
C GLN A 178 0.43 -2.33 -13.80
N LEU A 179 0.01 -3.52 -13.34
CA LEU A 179 0.93 -4.64 -13.11
C LEU A 179 1.57 -5.14 -14.41
N ASP A 180 0.83 -5.17 -15.52
CA ASP A 180 1.37 -5.54 -16.83
C ASP A 180 2.49 -4.57 -17.27
N ARG A 181 2.39 -3.28 -16.95
CA ARG A 181 3.47 -2.30 -17.19
C ARG A 181 4.72 -2.61 -16.36
N PHE A 182 4.56 -3.01 -15.10
CA PHE A 182 5.69 -3.43 -14.25
C PHE A 182 6.31 -4.75 -14.72
N ALA A 183 5.48 -5.69 -15.18
CA ALA A 183 5.92 -6.99 -15.69
C ALA A 183 6.81 -6.87 -16.94
N ALA A 184 6.67 -5.79 -17.71
CA ALA A 184 7.56 -5.49 -18.82
C ALA A 184 8.99 -5.11 -18.38
N LEU A 185 9.20 -4.74 -17.12
CA LEU A 185 10.49 -4.27 -16.59
C LEU A 185 11.21 -5.30 -15.72
N GLY A 186 10.45 -6.23 -15.13
CA GLY A 186 11.00 -7.17 -14.16
C GLY A 186 9.93 -8.10 -13.59
N LYS A 187 10.35 -8.98 -12.68
CA LYS A 187 9.46 -9.97 -12.08
C LYS A 187 8.42 -9.28 -11.19
N VAL A 188 7.14 -9.55 -11.41
CA VAL A 188 6.06 -9.08 -10.54
C VAL A 188 5.59 -10.22 -9.63
N THR A 189 5.54 -9.96 -8.32
CA THR A 189 4.95 -10.84 -7.32
C THR A 189 3.72 -10.14 -6.73
N ALA A 190 2.53 -10.66 -7.00
CA ALA A 190 1.30 -10.17 -6.40
C ALA A 190 0.82 -11.12 -5.29
N ARG A 191 0.45 -10.56 -4.14
CA ARG A 191 -0.08 -11.31 -2.98
C ARG A 191 -1.47 -10.78 -2.64
N ARG A 192 -2.38 -11.68 -2.26
CA ARG A 192 -3.66 -11.27 -1.65
C ARG A 192 -3.36 -10.74 -0.25
N PHE A 193 -3.84 -9.54 0.06
CA PHE A 193 -3.78 -8.99 1.41
C PHE A 193 -4.90 -9.61 2.24
N ASP A 194 -4.57 -10.72 2.89
CA ASP A 194 -5.50 -11.45 3.74
C ASP A 194 -4.76 -11.96 4.97
N ARG A 195 -5.05 -11.36 6.13
CA ARG A 195 -4.42 -11.74 7.40
C ARG A 195 -4.65 -13.22 7.71
N THR A 196 -5.78 -13.79 7.33
CA THR A 196 -6.05 -15.22 7.60
C THR A 196 -5.14 -16.15 6.78
N GLY A 197 -4.61 -15.66 5.66
CA GLY A 197 -3.69 -16.40 4.80
C GLY A 197 -2.21 -16.15 5.11
N PHE A 198 -1.87 -15.22 6.01
CA PHE A 198 -0.49 -14.95 6.39
C PHE A 198 -0.05 -15.83 7.56
N ARG A 199 1.23 -16.24 7.56
CA ARG A 199 1.83 -16.89 8.73
C ARG A 199 1.70 -15.98 9.95
N ASP A 200 1.16 -16.54 11.04
CA ASP A 200 0.89 -15.83 12.30
C ASP A 200 0.00 -14.58 12.14
N GLY A 201 -0.77 -14.50 11.05
CA GLY A 201 -1.62 -13.34 10.76
C GLY A 201 -0.87 -12.06 10.35
N SER A 202 0.44 -12.16 10.08
CA SER A 202 1.34 -11.02 9.93
C SER A 202 1.82 -10.81 8.49
N VAL A 203 1.51 -9.65 7.92
CA VAL A 203 2.07 -9.21 6.64
C VAL A 203 3.59 -9.05 6.70
N ILE A 204 4.15 -8.77 7.88
CA ILE A 204 5.59 -8.69 8.11
C ILE A 204 6.23 -10.06 7.90
N SER A 205 5.63 -11.12 8.46
CA SER A 205 6.09 -12.49 8.23
C SER A 205 6.08 -12.85 6.75
N ASP A 206 4.99 -12.52 6.03
CA ASP A 206 4.88 -12.80 4.58
C ASP A 206 5.96 -12.10 3.75
N ILE A 207 6.19 -10.80 3.97
CA ILE A 207 7.21 -10.06 3.21
C ILE A 207 8.63 -10.49 3.57
N CYS A 208 8.90 -10.84 4.83
CA CYS A 208 10.19 -11.39 5.24
C CYS A 208 10.50 -12.70 4.51
N ASP A 209 9.52 -13.61 4.41
CA ASP A 209 9.66 -14.86 3.68
C ASP A 209 9.93 -14.62 2.19
N LEU A 210 9.19 -13.71 1.57
CA LEU A 210 9.37 -13.35 0.16
C LEU A 210 10.75 -12.75 -0.13
N LEU A 211 11.31 -12.01 0.83
CA LEU A 211 12.64 -11.41 0.70
C LEU A 211 13.77 -12.37 1.10
N GLY A 212 13.45 -13.48 1.77
CA GLY A 212 14.42 -14.45 2.27
C GLY A 212 15.19 -13.97 3.50
N VAL A 213 14.55 -13.19 4.37
CA VAL A 213 15.11 -12.72 5.64
C VAL A 213 14.38 -13.34 6.83
N ASP A 214 15.12 -13.67 7.88
CA ASP A 214 14.57 -14.10 9.15
C ASP A 214 14.07 -12.88 9.94
N GLY A 215 12.74 -12.73 9.95
CA GLY A 215 12.05 -11.69 10.68
C GLY A 215 11.78 -12.02 12.15
N ALA A 216 11.90 -13.29 12.58
CA ALA A 216 11.54 -13.70 13.93
C ALA A 216 12.35 -13.01 15.06
N PRO A 217 13.69 -12.83 14.95
CA PRO A 217 14.49 -12.19 16.00
C PRO A 217 14.46 -10.65 15.96
N LEU A 218 13.72 -10.06 15.01
CA LEU A 218 13.71 -8.62 14.77
C LEU A 218 12.72 -7.90 15.70
N ASP A 219 12.85 -6.58 15.79
CA ASP A 219 12.00 -5.76 16.65
C ASP A 219 10.59 -5.60 16.03
N HIS A 220 9.61 -6.25 16.67
CA HIS A 220 8.17 -6.23 16.36
C HIS A 220 7.36 -5.27 17.26
N ALA A 221 8.00 -4.29 17.90
CA ALA A 221 7.33 -3.39 18.85
C ALA A 221 5.97 -2.92 18.33
N ALA A 222 4.97 -2.99 19.21
CA ALA A 222 3.55 -2.88 18.90
C ALA A 222 3.28 -1.74 17.93
N GLU A 223 2.65 -2.10 16.82
CA GLU A 223 2.16 -1.13 15.85
C GLU A 223 1.01 -0.35 16.47
N ASP A 224 0.99 0.96 16.27
CA ASP A 224 -0.27 1.69 16.36
C ASP A 224 -1.23 1.02 15.39
N ALA A 225 -2.18 0.26 15.91
CA ALA A 225 -3.23 -0.32 15.12
C ALA A 225 -3.86 0.86 14.37
N ASN A 226 -3.71 0.87 13.05
CA ASN A 226 -4.43 1.82 12.20
C ASN A 226 -5.92 1.54 12.43
N VAL A 227 -6.53 2.19 13.42
CA VAL A 227 -7.95 2.05 13.71
C VAL A 227 -8.66 2.66 12.51
N SER A 228 -9.30 1.79 11.73
CA SER A 228 -10.23 2.24 10.70
C SER A 228 -11.37 2.94 11.40
N ILE A 229 -11.74 4.12 10.88
CA ILE A 229 -12.96 4.81 11.28
C ILE A 229 -14.13 3.84 11.05
N SER A 230 -15.08 3.80 11.98
CA SER A 230 -16.28 2.96 11.86
C SER A 230 -17.14 3.34 10.63
N ALA A 231 -18.11 2.49 10.30
CA ALA A 231 -19.08 2.82 9.25
C ALA A 231 -19.85 4.11 9.59
N GLU A 232 -20.25 4.26 10.84
CA GLU A 232 -20.93 5.46 11.34
C GLU A 232 -20.03 6.69 11.23
N GLY A 233 -18.76 6.57 11.64
CA GLY A 233 -17.78 7.64 11.52
C GLY A 233 -17.51 8.06 10.07
N ILE A 234 -17.54 7.13 9.11
CA ILE A 234 -17.44 7.45 7.68
C ILE A 234 -18.63 8.28 7.21
N ILE A 235 -19.85 7.93 7.62
CA ILE A 235 -21.08 8.65 7.27
C ILE A 235 -21.01 10.08 7.82
N LEU A 236 -20.61 10.24 9.09
CA LEU A 236 -20.46 11.55 9.71
C LEU A 236 -19.36 12.37 9.02
N LEU A 237 -18.22 11.76 8.71
CA LEU A 237 -17.13 12.44 8.02
C LEU A 237 -17.56 12.97 6.65
N GLN A 238 -18.33 12.19 5.88
CA GLN A 238 -18.88 12.66 4.62
C GLN A 238 -19.85 13.84 4.83
N ALA A 239 -20.78 13.73 5.79
CA ALA A 239 -21.74 14.79 6.11
C ALA A 239 -21.03 16.09 6.52
N TYR A 240 -20.02 15.98 7.39
CA TYR A 240 -19.18 17.10 7.81
C TYR A 240 -18.49 17.76 6.61
N ARG A 241 -17.83 16.97 5.76
CA ARG A 241 -17.17 17.49 4.55
C ARG A 241 -18.13 18.18 3.61
N ARG A 242 -19.36 17.70 3.46
CA ARG A 242 -20.38 18.38 2.64
C ARG A 242 -20.84 19.68 3.25
N GLN A 243 -21.05 19.72 4.56
CA GLN A 243 -21.50 20.92 5.23
C GLN A 243 -20.44 22.03 5.21
N HIS A 244 -19.16 21.67 5.39
CA HIS A 244 -18.09 22.64 5.59
C HIS A 244 -17.18 22.84 4.37
N HIS A 245 -17.12 21.85 3.46
CA HIS A 245 -16.11 21.76 2.40
C HIS A 245 -16.65 21.18 1.07
N ALA A 246 -17.93 21.37 0.74
CA ALA A 246 -18.56 20.77 -0.44
C ALA A 246 -17.82 21.00 -1.77
N ALA A 247 -17.18 22.16 -1.93
CA ALA A 247 -16.44 22.51 -3.15
C ALA A 247 -14.96 22.11 -3.12
N ALA A 248 -14.44 21.63 -1.99
CA ALA A 248 -13.04 21.31 -1.81
C ALA A 248 -12.81 19.79 -1.96
N GLU A 249 -12.63 19.34 -3.19
CA GLU A 249 -12.35 17.93 -3.47
C GLU A 249 -10.85 17.64 -3.48
N ALA A 250 -10.47 16.53 -2.87
CA ALA A 250 -9.08 16.13 -2.66
C ALA A 250 -8.23 17.22 -1.97
N VAL A 251 -8.80 17.96 -1.02
CA VAL A 251 -8.11 18.96 -0.20
C VAL A 251 -8.25 18.60 1.28
N PHE A 252 -7.13 18.34 1.94
CA PHE A 252 -7.09 18.15 3.39
C PHE A 252 -7.24 19.50 4.08
N THR A 253 -8.01 19.53 5.17
CA THR A 253 -8.25 20.74 5.96
C THR A 253 -8.01 20.45 7.44
N PRO A 254 -7.46 21.41 8.22
CA PRO A 254 -7.18 21.19 9.64
C PRO A 254 -8.41 20.78 10.45
N ASP A 255 -9.56 21.41 10.19
CA ASP A 255 -10.81 21.14 10.90
C ASP A 255 -11.39 19.76 10.59
N THR A 256 -11.23 19.25 9.35
CA THR A 256 -11.58 17.84 9.03
C THR A 256 -10.73 16.86 9.86
N ARG A 257 -9.44 17.18 10.07
CA ARG A 257 -8.57 16.35 10.91
C ARG A 257 -9.02 16.36 12.37
N GLU A 258 -9.33 17.53 12.91
CA GLU A 258 -9.87 17.67 14.27
C GLU A 258 -11.18 16.88 14.43
N TYR A 259 -12.07 16.91 13.43
CA TYR A 259 -13.30 16.13 13.44
C TYR A 259 -13.05 14.62 13.43
N ILE A 260 -12.09 14.14 12.65
CA ILE A 260 -11.65 12.73 12.67
C ILE A 260 -11.10 12.34 14.05
N GLU A 261 -10.35 13.23 14.70
CA GLU A 261 -9.80 12.99 16.04
C GLU A 261 -10.92 12.88 17.10
N LYS A 262 -11.98 13.69 17.00
CA LYS A 262 -13.18 13.55 17.85
C LYS A 262 -13.89 12.21 17.66
N ILE A 263 -14.11 11.79 16.41
CA ILE A 263 -14.69 10.47 16.10
C ILE A 263 -13.82 9.36 16.69
N ALA A 264 -12.51 9.41 16.46
CA ALA A 264 -11.58 8.40 16.94
C ALA A 264 -11.55 8.31 18.48
N ALA A 265 -11.65 9.44 19.19
CA ALA A 265 -11.71 9.47 20.64
C ALA A 265 -12.98 8.78 21.19
N GLU A 266 -14.14 9.04 20.59
CA GLU A 266 -15.41 8.40 20.97
C GLU A 266 -15.42 6.89 20.68
N GLU A 267 -14.90 6.48 19.52
CA GLU A 267 -14.76 5.06 19.16
C GLU A 267 -13.78 4.32 20.08
N ALA A 268 -12.67 4.97 20.47
CA ALA A 268 -11.69 4.41 21.39
C ALA A 268 -12.26 4.27 22.82
N ALA A 269 -13.13 5.18 23.24
CA ALA A 269 -13.83 5.10 24.53
C ALA A 269 -14.88 3.97 24.56
N HIS A 270 -15.34 3.48 23.40
CA HIS A 270 -16.35 2.43 23.29
C HIS A 270 -15.92 1.30 22.34
N PRO A 271 -14.87 0.52 22.68
CA PRO A 271 -14.35 -0.52 21.81
C PRO A 271 -15.41 -1.55 21.42
N GLY A 272 -15.55 -1.81 20.13
CA GLY A 272 -16.47 -2.83 19.60
C GLY A 272 -17.94 -2.41 19.51
N LEU A 273 -18.29 -1.18 19.95
CA LEU A 273 -19.66 -0.68 19.84
C LEU A 273 -20.04 -0.32 18.41
N TYR A 274 -19.14 0.36 17.69
CA TYR A 274 -19.39 0.85 16.33
C TYR A 274 -19.11 -0.19 15.26
N THR A 275 -19.79 -0.06 14.11
CA THR A 275 -19.77 -1.04 13.04
C THR A 275 -18.44 -0.98 12.29
N LYS A 276 -17.77 -2.13 12.15
CA LYS A 276 -16.60 -2.22 11.26
C LYS A 276 -17.05 -1.99 9.81
N PRO A 277 -16.45 -1.05 9.06
CA PRO A 277 -16.93 -0.68 7.75
C PRO A 277 -16.79 -1.83 6.75
N ARG A 278 -17.89 -2.15 6.07
CA ARG A 278 -17.99 -3.13 4.97
C ARG A 278 -19.05 -2.66 3.98
N LEU A 279 -18.89 -2.99 2.70
CA LEU A 279 -19.95 -2.78 1.72
C LEU A 279 -21.18 -3.62 2.04
N LYS A 280 -22.35 -3.16 1.59
CA LYS A 280 -23.57 -3.97 1.59
C LYS A 280 -23.33 -5.27 0.82
N PRO A 281 -23.84 -6.44 1.30
CA PRO A 281 -23.42 -7.75 0.78
C PRO A 281 -23.62 -7.96 -0.73
N ASP A 282 -24.70 -7.42 -1.28
CA ASP A 282 -25.03 -7.40 -2.69
C ASP A 282 -24.02 -6.59 -3.52
N LEU A 283 -23.64 -5.40 -3.06
CA LEU A 283 -22.60 -4.57 -3.70
C LEU A 283 -21.21 -5.22 -3.62
N ALA A 284 -20.87 -5.81 -2.47
CA ALA A 284 -19.63 -6.56 -2.30
C ALA A 284 -19.55 -7.74 -3.28
N ARG A 285 -20.63 -8.54 -3.39
CA ARG A 285 -20.70 -9.64 -4.37
C ARG A 285 -20.59 -9.15 -5.81
N ALA A 286 -21.19 -8.00 -6.14
CA ALA A 286 -21.13 -7.44 -7.48
C ALA A 286 -19.71 -6.97 -7.86
N LEU A 287 -18.96 -6.40 -6.91
CA LEU A 287 -17.56 -6.00 -7.11
C LEU A 287 -16.58 -7.18 -7.12
N ASP A 288 -16.81 -8.18 -6.27
CA ASP A 288 -15.89 -9.32 -6.11
C ASP A 288 -16.25 -10.51 -7.03
N ARG A 289 -17.17 -10.34 -7.98
CA ARG A 289 -17.46 -11.35 -9.00
C ARG A 289 -16.25 -11.54 -9.92
N GLU A 290 -16.10 -12.73 -10.50
CA GLU A 290 -15.03 -12.93 -11.49
C GLU A 290 -15.26 -12.05 -12.73
N THR A 291 -14.33 -11.14 -13.00
CA THR A 291 -14.24 -10.30 -14.20
C THR A 291 -13.07 -10.76 -15.07
N PRO A 292 -12.97 -10.33 -16.36
CA PRO A 292 -11.78 -10.59 -17.16
C PRO A 292 -10.47 -10.16 -16.47
N ASP A 293 -10.49 -9.01 -15.79
CA ASP A 293 -9.32 -8.48 -15.10
C ASP A 293 -8.94 -9.30 -13.87
N LEU A 294 -9.91 -9.65 -13.01
CA LEU A 294 -9.64 -10.49 -11.83
C LEU A 294 -9.24 -11.92 -12.23
N ARG A 295 -9.80 -12.44 -13.32
CA ARG A 295 -9.37 -13.72 -13.90
C ARG A 295 -7.94 -13.65 -14.40
N ALA A 296 -7.58 -12.59 -15.13
CA ALA A 296 -6.21 -12.39 -15.60
C ALA A 296 -5.22 -12.23 -14.45
N LEU A 297 -5.58 -11.52 -13.37
CA LEU A 297 -4.77 -11.46 -12.15
C LEU A 297 -4.49 -12.85 -11.56
N ARG A 298 -5.52 -13.71 -11.49
CA ARG A 298 -5.38 -15.08 -11.03
C ARG A 298 -4.50 -15.93 -11.95
N LEU A 299 -4.72 -15.85 -13.26
CA LEU A 299 -4.00 -16.70 -14.23
C LEU A 299 -2.56 -16.26 -14.45
N ARG A 300 -2.28 -14.95 -14.47
CA ARG A 300 -0.95 -14.40 -14.77
C ARG A 300 -0.08 -14.23 -13.53
N TYR A 301 -0.68 -13.82 -12.42
CA TYR A 301 0.05 -13.47 -11.19
C TYR A 301 -0.29 -14.37 -10.00
N GLY A 302 -1.14 -15.39 -10.17
CA GLY A 302 -1.49 -16.35 -9.12
C GLY A 302 -2.35 -15.78 -7.99
N VAL A 303 -2.90 -14.56 -8.14
CA VAL A 303 -3.65 -13.88 -7.07
C VAL A 303 -5.16 -13.96 -7.30
N ALA A 304 -5.85 -14.70 -6.44
CA ALA A 304 -7.31 -14.82 -6.49
C ALA A 304 -7.97 -13.74 -5.60
N LEU A 305 -8.65 -12.78 -6.24
CA LEU A 305 -9.36 -11.70 -5.55
C LEU A 305 -10.88 -11.85 -5.53
N ALA A 306 -11.44 -12.64 -6.46
CA ALA A 306 -12.89 -12.89 -6.54
C ALA A 306 -13.37 -13.84 -5.44
N SER A 307 -14.62 -13.67 -4.96
CA SER A 307 -15.21 -14.42 -3.85
C SER A 307 -16.23 -15.50 -4.28
N GLY A 308 -16.60 -15.58 -5.56
CA GLY A 308 -17.55 -16.59 -6.06
C GLY A 308 -17.37 -16.94 -7.54
N ARG A 309 -17.88 -18.12 -7.95
CA ARG A 309 -18.04 -18.46 -9.38
C ARG A 309 -19.09 -17.52 -9.99
N SER A 310 -18.83 -17.08 -11.21
CA SER A 310 -19.65 -16.16 -12.02
C SER A 310 -21.16 -16.39 -11.84
N LEU A 311 -21.94 -15.31 -11.70
CA LEU A 311 -23.35 -15.36 -12.09
C LEU A 311 -23.40 -15.84 -13.56
N PRO A 312 -24.40 -16.65 -13.96
CA PRO A 312 -24.42 -17.27 -15.29
C PRO A 312 -24.22 -16.23 -16.40
N PHE A 313 -23.39 -16.62 -17.37
CA PHE A 313 -22.84 -15.83 -18.46
C PHE A 313 -23.82 -14.86 -19.13
N GLY A 314 -23.42 -13.60 -19.19
CA GLY A 314 -23.72 -12.68 -20.29
C GLY A 314 -22.40 -12.04 -20.71
N LEU A 315 -21.98 -12.27 -21.96
CA LEU A 315 -20.87 -11.64 -22.68
C LEU A 315 -20.16 -10.50 -21.94
N GLY A 316 -18.95 -10.78 -21.47
CA GLY A 316 -17.87 -9.87 -21.06
C GLY A 316 -18.14 -8.36 -21.05
N ALA A 317 -19.02 -7.89 -20.16
CA ALA A 317 -18.95 -6.50 -19.73
C ALA A 317 -17.81 -6.37 -18.73
N ARG A 318 -16.87 -5.43 -18.94
CA ARG A 318 -16.04 -4.92 -17.84
C ARG A 318 -16.98 -4.65 -16.66
N ALA A 319 -16.57 -4.94 -15.43
CA ALA A 319 -17.33 -4.47 -14.28
C ALA A 319 -17.26 -2.94 -14.32
N GLY A 320 -18.31 -2.33 -14.89
CA GLY A 320 -18.48 -0.89 -14.93
C GLY A 320 -19.01 -0.40 -13.59
N ARG A 321 -19.28 0.90 -13.54
CA ARG A 321 -19.89 1.58 -12.40
C ARG A 321 -21.15 0.87 -11.93
N ILE A 322 -21.24 0.61 -10.63
CA ILE A 322 -22.45 0.09 -9.99
C ILE A 322 -23.24 1.28 -9.41
N GLY A 323 -24.45 1.49 -9.94
CA GLY A 323 -25.38 2.54 -9.53
C GLY A 323 -24.89 3.97 -9.82
N PRO A 324 -25.76 4.98 -9.64
CA PRO A 324 -25.36 6.26 -9.10
C PRO A 324 -25.55 6.20 -7.58
N PHE A 325 -24.47 6.34 -6.81
CA PHE A 325 -24.53 6.52 -5.36
C PHE A 325 -23.85 7.84 -5.02
N THR A 326 -24.41 8.57 -4.07
CA THR A 326 -23.82 9.82 -3.57
C THR A 326 -23.44 9.71 -2.10
N GLU A 327 -24.10 8.85 -1.34
CA GLU A 327 -23.87 8.67 0.10
C GLU A 327 -23.11 7.39 0.43
N ALA A 328 -22.20 7.49 1.41
CA ALA A 328 -21.59 6.33 2.02
C ALA A 328 -22.65 5.38 2.61
N ALA A 329 -23.71 5.93 3.23
CA ALA A 329 -24.83 5.17 3.80
C ALA A 329 -25.59 4.30 2.77
N GLU A 330 -25.56 4.67 1.49
CA GLU A 330 -26.15 3.87 0.42
C GLU A 330 -25.34 2.61 0.13
N VAL A 331 -24.02 2.64 0.37
CA VAL A 331 -23.11 1.57 -0.05
C VAL A 331 -22.52 0.74 1.09
N ILE A 332 -22.49 1.26 2.33
CA ILE A 332 -21.95 0.53 3.49
C ILE A 332 -23.03 0.02 4.45
N VAL A 333 -22.73 -1.09 5.11
CA VAL A 333 -23.49 -1.58 6.27
C VAL A 333 -23.21 -0.68 7.45
N HIS A 334 -24.26 -0.18 8.11
CA HIS A 334 -24.21 0.71 9.25
C HIS A 334 -25.47 0.54 10.11
N ASP A 335 -25.42 1.03 11.35
CA ASP A 335 -26.57 1.11 12.25
C ASP A 335 -26.99 2.58 12.41
N LEU A 336 -28.23 2.90 12.01
CA LEU A 336 -28.76 4.26 12.07
C LEU A 336 -28.81 4.83 13.49
N ALA A 337 -29.12 4.01 14.50
CA ALA A 337 -29.13 4.45 15.90
C ALA A 337 -27.71 4.79 16.38
N LEU A 338 -26.69 4.06 15.90
CA LEU A 338 -25.30 4.36 16.20
C LEU A 338 -24.77 5.59 15.44
N VAL A 339 -25.25 5.86 14.22
CA VAL A 339 -24.99 7.12 13.50
C VAL A 339 -25.46 8.30 14.35
N ASP A 340 -26.71 8.25 14.83
CA ASP A 340 -27.28 9.32 15.64
C ASP A 340 -26.61 9.45 17.02
N ARG A 341 -26.22 8.33 17.63
CA ARG A 341 -25.42 8.32 18.86
C ARG A 341 -24.08 9.02 18.64
N LEU A 342 -23.33 8.63 17.61
CA LEU A 342 -22.03 9.21 17.30
C LEU A 342 -22.16 10.70 17.02
N ARG A 343 -23.17 11.12 16.25
CA ARG A 343 -23.41 12.53 15.91
C ARG A 343 -23.59 13.37 17.17
N ARG A 344 -24.40 12.90 18.13
CA ARG A 344 -24.57 13.59 19.43
C ARG A 344 -23.29 13.65 20.26
N ALA A 345 -22.42 12.64 20.14
CA ALA A 345 -21.17 12.58 20.89
C ALA A 345 -20.08 13.52 20.32
N VAL A 346 -20.01 13.66 18.98
CA VAL A 346 -18.94 14.42 18.32
C VAL A 346 -19.29 15.88 17.99
N GLY A 347 -20.59 16.22 17.96
CA GLY A 347 -21.10 17.56 17.67
C GLY A 347 -20.94 17.91 16.19
#